data_AF-A0A7W4FGP6-F1
#
_entry.id   AF-A0A7W4FGP6-F1
#
_cell.length_a   1.000
_cell.length_b   1.000
_cell.length_c   1.000
_cell.angle_alpha   90.00
_cell.angle_beta   90.00
_cell.angle_gamma   90.00
#
_symmetry.space_group_name_H-M   'P 1'
#
loop_
_entity.id
_entity.type
_entity.pdbx_description
1 polymer ?
#
loop_
_entity_poly.entity_id
_entity_poly.type
_entity_poly.pdbx_seq_one_letter_code
_entity_poly.pdbx_strand_id
1 'polypeptide(L)'
;MNSFIENYCGCWKSKSGYSLNIVLNPDETVNVSFRRADEDGAMLRPWLKNSPAVDMLGRLDSEGSGTLDVELSGDINSFCLNLYFEAFDDKYQKLCPSIIRNEEEAFLEQYYELLGPLDTFEKC
;
A
#
# COMPACT_ATOMS: atom_id res chain seq x y z
N MET A 1 -0.16 -17.10 18.18
CA MET A 1 0.61 -17.25 16.94
C MET A 1 0.36 -15.95 16.19
N ASN A 2 1.39 -15.13 15.97
CA ASN A 2 1.21 -13.86 15.31
C ASN A 2 0.96 -14.13 13.82
N SER A 3 -0.10 -13.54 13.27
CA SER A 3 -0.39 -13.69 11.84
C SER A 3 0.70 -12.99 11.03
N PHE A 4 1.09 -13.55 9.88
CA PHE A 4 2.14 -12.98 9.03
C PHE A 4 1.86 -11.51 8.64
N ILE A 5 0.57 -11.16 8.52
CA ILE A 5 0.11 -9.80 8.21
C ILE A 5 0.53 -8.76 9.27
N GLU A 6 0.77 -9.18 10.51
CA GLU A 6 1.24 -8.30 11.59
C GLU A 6 2.61 -7.69 11.30
N ASN A 7 3.44 -8.36 10.50
CA ASN A 7 4.76 -7.84 10.11
C ASN A 7 4.64 -6.52 9.34
N TYR A 8 3.55 -6.33 8.58
CA TYR A 8 3.26 -5.10 7.84
C TYR A 8 2.77 -3.97 8.75
N CYS A 9 2.30 -4.24 9.97
CA CYS A 9 1.72 -3.21 10.82
C CYS A 9 2.78 -2.23 11.33
N GLY A 10 2.39 -0.95 11.41
CA GLY A 10 3.25 0.14 11.86
C GLY A 10 3.32 1.31 10.87
N CYS A 11 4.27 2.21 11.14
CA CYS A 11 4.57 3.35 10.29
C CYS A 11 5.77 3.03 9.39
N TRP A 12 5.66 3.41 8.13
CA TRP A 12 6.65 3.18 7.10
C TRP A 12 6.93 4.46 6.35
N LYS A 13 8.19 4.70 5.99
CA LYS A 13 8.58 5.93 5.28
C LYS A 13 9.56 5.61 4.16
N SER A 14 9.32 6.20 2.99
CA SER A 14 10.24 6.11 1.86
C SER A 14 11.26 7.24 1.88
N LYS A 15 12.36 7.09 1.12
CA LYS A 15 13.40 8.12 1.00
C LYS A 15 12.87 9.40 0.34
N SER A 16 11.95 9.26 -0.61
CA SER A 16 11.25 10.38 -1.22
C SER A 16 10.22 11.05 -0.31
N GLY A 17 10.03 10.57 0.92
CA GLY A 17 9.20 11.23 1.94
C GLY A 17 7.75 10.76 2.00
N TYR A 18 7.37 9.78 1.17
CA TYR A 18 6.06 9.16 1.25
C TYR A 18 5.95 8.32 2.52
N SER A 19 4.74 8.14 3.04
CA SER A 19 4.55 7.31 4.24
C SER A 19 3.29 6.48 4.21
N LEU A 20 3.38 5.29 4.81
CA LEU A 20 2.27 4.38 5.04
C LEU A 20 2.07 4.20 6.54
N ASN A 21 0.81 4.15 6.97
CA ASN A 21 0.44 3.69 8.30
C ASN A 21 -0.50 2.50 8.15
N ILE A 22 -0.11 1.36 8.70
CA ILE A 22 -0.80 0.08 8.55
C ILE A 22 -1.26 -0.41 9.92
N VAL A 23 -2.56 -0.65 10.07
CA VAL A 23 -3.20 -1.04 11.33
C VAL A 23 -3.96 -2.35 11.15
N LEU A 24 -3.74 -3.31 12.05
CA LEU A 24 -4.41 -4.61 12.04
C LEU A 24 -5.89 -4.49 12.43
N ASN A 25 -6.75 -5.17 11.67
CA ASN A 25 -8.16 -5.36 11.99
C ASN A 25 -8.38 -6.72 12.67
N PRO A 26 -9.50 -6.89 13.42
CA PRO A 26 -9.82 -8.16 14.09
C PRO A 26 -10.04 -9.36 13.16
N ASP A 27 -10.32 -9.13 11.88
CA ASP A 27 -10.61 -10.14 10.87
C ASP A 27 -9.38 -10.55 10.03
N GLU A 28 -8.17 -10.31 10.57
CA GLU A 28 -6.89 -10.58 9.88
C GLU A 28 -6.69 -9.81 8.57
N THR A 29 -7.37 -8.67 8.42
CA THR A 29 -7.08 -7.66 7.40
C THR A 29 -6.34 -6.47 8.01
N VAL A 30 -5.93 -5.50 7.19
CA VAL A 30 -5.35 -4.24 7.68
C VAL A 30 -6.03 -3.02 7.05
N ASN A 31 -6.00 -1.90 7.76
CA ASN A 31 -6.31 -0.59 7.22
C ASN A 31 -5.01 0.16 6.93
N VAL A 32 -4.92 0.72 5.73
CA VAL A 32 -3.73 1.41 5.23
C VAL A 32 -4.05 2.86 4.92
N SER A 33 -3.27 3.77 5.49
CA SER A 33 -3.28 5.19 5.12
C SER A 33 -2.01 5.53 4.37
N PHE A 34 -2.13 6.22 3.25
CA PHE A 34 -1.02 6.61 2.38
C PHE A 34 -0.93 8.13 2.24
N ARG A 35 0.27 8.66 2.47
CA ARG A 35 0.56 10.11 2.42
C ARG A 35 1.72 10.40 1.49
N ARG A 36 1.59 11.46 0.69
CA ARG A 36 2.66 11.99 -0.16
C ARG A 36 3.60 12.86 0.66
N ALA A 37 4.81 13.06 0.14
CA ALA A 37 5.86 13.81 0.84
C ALA A 37 5.57 15.31 0.95
N ASP A 38 4.80 15.85 0.01
CA ASP A 38 4.47 17.26 -0.19
C ASP A 38 3.07 17.64 0.31
N GLU A 39 2.38 16.71 1.01
CA GLU A 39 1.02 16.90 1.49
C GLU A 39 0.94 16.73 3.01
N ASP A 40 0.28 17.67 3.69
CA ASP A 40 -0.04 17.57 5.12
C ASP A 40 -1.11 16.50 5.43
N GLY A 41 -1.71 15.92 4.37
CA GLY A 41 -2.83 14.99 4.44
C GLY A 41 -2.57 13.66 3.74
N ALA A 42 -3.61 12.82 3.72
CA ALA A 42 -3.59 11.63 2.88
C ALA A 42 -3.66 12.01 1.41
N MET A 43 -2.97 11.21 0.59
CA MET A 43 -3.03 11.33 -0.86
C MET A 43 -4.48 11.30 -1.31
N LEU A 44 -4.90 12.26 -2.14
CA LEU A 44 -6.20 12.19 -2.79
C LEU A 44 -6.12 11.22 -3.97
N ARG A 45 -7.21 10.49 -4.21
CA ARG A 45 -7.35 9.53 -5.31
C ARG A 45 -8.29 10.09 -6.39
N PRO A 46 -7.79 10.79 -7.42
CA PRO A 46 -8.65 11.43 -8.44
C PRO A 46 -9.59 10.45 -9.14
N TRP A 47 -9.10 9.24 -9.41
CA TRP A 47 -9.89 8.15 -10.00
C TRP A 47 -11.04 7.67 -9.10
N LEU A 48 -10.99 7.96 -7.81
CA LEU A 48 -12.03 7.63 -6.84
C LEU A 48 -12.64 8.90 -6.25
N LYS A 49 -13.09 9.82 -7.11
CA LYS A 49 -13.77 11.08 -6.76
C LYS A 49 -12.98 11.94 -5.77
N ASN A 50 -11.65 11.95 -5.88
CA ASN A 50 -10.74 12.60 -4.94
C ASN A 50 -10.90 12.13 -3.49
N SER A 51 -11.31 10.88 -3.27
CA SER A 51 -11.37 10.31 -1.93
C SER A 51 -9.98 10.21 -1.32
N PRO A 52 -9.81 10.51 -0.02
CA PRO A 52 -8.53 10.40 0.65
C PRO A 52 -8.10 8.93 0.74
N ALA A 53 -6.80 8.68 0.59
CA ALA A 53 -6.16 7.38 0.77
C ALA A 53 -5.95 7.07 2.27
N VAL A 54 -7.04 7.09 3.03
CA VAL A 54 -7.11 6.69 4.44
C VAL A 54 -7.95 5.43 4.57
N ASP A 55 -7.63 4.61 5.56
CA ASP A 55 -8.36 3.38 5.90
C ASP A 55 -8.68 2.49 4.69
N MET A 56 -7.73 2.41 3.76
CA MET A 56 -7.83 1.52 2.59
C MET A 56 -7.64 0.09 3.06
N LEU A 57 -8.52 -0.81 2.63
CA LEU A 57 -8.44 -2.21 3.04
C LEU A 57 -7.21 -2.88 2.43
N GLY A 58 -6.47 -3.61 3.24
CA GLY A 58 -5.34 -4.42 2.84
C GLY A 58 -5.54 -5.88 3.22
N ARG A 59 -5.22 -6.81 2.31
CA ARG A 59 -5.34 -8.25 2.51
C ARG A 59 -4.09 -8.97 2.03
N LEU A 60 -3.72 -10.05 2.71
CA LEU A 60 -2.70 -10.94 2.18
C LEU A 60 -3.23 -11.64 0.94
N ASP A 61 -2.43 -11.65 -0.11
CA ASP A 61 -2.70 -12.46 -1.30
C ASP A 61 -2.75 -13.94 -0.90
N SER A 62 -3.90 -14.57 -1.18
CA SER A 62 -4.18 -15.96 -0.86
C SER A 62 -3.42 -16.96 -1.73
N GLU A 63 -2.84 -16.52 -2.86
CA GLU A 63 -2.14 -17.41 -3.81
C GLU A 63 -0.68 -17.70 -3.43
N GLY A 64 -0.23 -17.26 -2.24
CA GLY A 64 0.97 -17.80 -1.58
C GLY A 64 2.24 -16.96 -1.70
N SER A 65 2.16 -15.78 -2.30
CA SER A 65 3.27 -14.82 -2.39
C SER A 65 3.56 -14.11 -1.07
N GLY A 66 2.58 -14.08 -0.15
CA GLY A 66 2.67 -13.36 1.12
C GLY A 66 2.67 -11.84 0.94
N THR A 67 2.32 -11.33 -0.23
CA THR A 67 2.21 -9.89 -0.46
C THR A 67 0.94 -9.34 0.14
N LEU A 68 0.95 -8.05 0.47
CA LEU A 68 -0.19 -7.31 0.97
C LEU A 68 -0.76 -6.43 -0.14
N ASP A 69 -1.98 -6.74 -0.60
CA ASP A 69 -2.71 -5.96 -1.60
C ASP A 69 -3.60 -4.93 -0.91
N VAL A 70 -3.43 -3.66 -1.26
CA VAL A 70 -4.13 -2.52 -0.67
C VAL A 70 -5.03 -1.84 -1.71
N GLU A 71 -6.32 -1.71 -1.41
CA GLU A 71 -7.36 -1.21 -2.32
C GLU A 71 -7.20 0.28 -2.66
N LEU A 72 -6.69 0.60 -3.86
CA LEU A 72 -6.59 1.98 -4.33
C LEU A 72 -7.88 2.46 -5.01
N SER A 73 -8.63 1.59 -5.71
CA SER A 73 -9.87 1.96 -6.41
C SER A 73 -11.15 1.73 -5.61
N GLY A 74 -11.08 1.13 -4.42
CA GLY A 74 -12.25 0.62 -3.70
C GLY A 74 -12.77 -0.72 -4.22
N ASP A 75 -12.05 -1.34 -5.17
CA ASP A 75 -12.18 -2.74 -5.55
C ASP A 75 -10.77 -3.36 -5.63
N ILE A 76 -10.48 -4.32 -4.75
CA ILE A 76 -9.17 -4.99 -4.64
C ILE A 76 -8.74 -5.71 -5.94
N ASN A 77 -9.68 -6.01 -6.84
CA ASN A 77 -9.35 -6.71 -8.09
C ASN A 77 -9.09 -5.75 -9.26
N SER A 78 -9.26 -4.43 -9.06
CA SER A 78 -9.14 -3.45 -10.14
C SER A 78 -7.82 -2.68 -10.08
N PHE A 79 -7.49 -2.09 -8.93
CA PHE A 79 -6.28 -1.29 -8.79
C PHE A 79 -5.78 -1.29 -7.35
N CYS A 80 -4.56 -1.79 -7.16
CA CYS A 80 -3.99 -2.04 -5.85
C CYS A 80 -2.55 -1.57 -5.74
N LEU A 81 -2.22 -1.09 -4.55
CA LEU A 81 -0.84 -1.00 -4.08
C LEU A 81 -0.49 -2.37 -3.48
N ASN A 82 0.39 -3.09 -4.17
CA ASN A 82 0.92 -4.35 -3.69
C ASN A 82 2.21 -4.09 -2.92
N LEU A 83 2.31 -4.61 -1.70
CA LEU A 83 3.45 -4.45 -0.81
C LEU A 83 4.05 -5.80 -0.51
N TYR A 84 5.37 -5.90 -0.59
CA TYR A 84 6.10 -7.12 -0.24
C TYR A 84 7.40 -6.77 0.47
N PHE A 85 7.86 -7.69 1.32
CA PHE A 85 9.14 -7.50 1.99
C PHE A 85 10.30 -7.65 1.01
N GLU A 86 11.33 -6.82 1.19
CA GLU A 86 12.56 -6.93 0.40
C GLU A 86 13.17 -8.33 0.57
N ALA A 87 13.60 -8.95 -0.54
CA ALA A 87 14.26 -10.25 -0.47
C ALA A 87 15.50 -10.17 0.44
N PHE A 88 15.71 -11.20 1.26
CA PHE A 88 16.80 -11.28 2.25
C PHE A 88 16.67 -10.34 3.46
N ASP A 89 15.54 -9.65 3.63
CA ASP A 89 15.23 -8.95 4.87
C ASP A 89 14.50 -9.86 5.87
N ASP A 90 15.28 -10.62 6.64
CA ASP A 90 14.76 -11.54 7.67
C ASP A 90 14.08 -10.81 8.85
N LYS A 91 14.15 -9.47 8.89
CA LYS A 91 13.61 -8.65 9.98
C LYS A 91 12.34 -7.89 9.62
N TYR A 92 11.86 -8.00 8.39
CA TYR A 92 10.63 -7.32 7.93
C TYR A 92 10.68 -5.81 8.20
N GLN A 93 11.82 -5.17 7.89
CA GLN A 93 12.07 -3.75 8.08
C GLN A 93 11.92 -2.93 6.80
N LYS A 94 11.82 -3.59 5.65
CA LYS A 94 11.71 -2.95 4.35
C LYS A 94 10.57 -3.48 3.52
N LEU A 95 9.72 -2.57 3.04
CA LEU A 95 8.62 -2.85 2.12
C LEU A 95 8.90 -2.27 0.74
N CYS A 96 8.86 -3.14 -0.26
CA CYS A 96 8.91 -2.76 -1.66
C CYS A 96 7.46 -2.59 -2.16
N PRO A 97 7.10 -1.42 -2.71
CA PRO A 97 5.81 -1.21 -3.33
C PRO A 97 5.83 -1.60 -4.81
N SER A 98 4.70 -2.11 -5.29
CA SER A 98 4.39 -2.26 -6.71
C SER A 98 2.91 -1.95 -6.94
N ILE A 99 2.52 -1.83 -8.21
CA ILE A 99 1.16 -1.49 -8.59
C ILE A 99 0.59 -2.62 -9.43
N ILE A 100 -0.53 -3.16 -8.98
CA ILE A 100 -1.32 -4.17 -9.70
C ILE A 100 -2.56 -3.46 -10.25
N ARG A 101 -2.87 -3.68 -11.52
CA ARG A 101 -4.07 -3.11 -12.16
C ARG A 101 -4.70 -4.08 -13.14
N ASN A 102 -6.01 -3.97 -13.32
CA ASN A 102 -6.70 -4.55 -14.46
C ASN A 102 -6.31 -3.78 -15.74
N GLU A 103 -5.95 -4.51 -16.80
CA GLU A 103 -5.49 -3.95 -18.06
C GLU A 103 -6.54 -3.06 -18.74
N GLU A 104 -7.83 -3.33 -18.51
CA GLU A 104 -8.94 -2.54 -19.06
C GLU A 104 -9.04 -1.13 -18.45
N GLU A 105 -8.36 -0.86 -17.32
CA GLU A 105 -8.32 0.45 -16.68
C GLU A 105 -7.27 1.37 -17.32
N ALA A 106 -7.66 2.06 -18.39
CA ALA A 106 -6.79 2.97 -19.16
C ALA A 106 -6.55 4.34 -18.47
N PHE A 107 -7.26 4.68 -17.39
CA PHE A 107 -7.18 6.01 -16.76
C PHE A 107 -5.99 6.16 -15.81
N LEU A 108 -5.32 5.07 -15.42
CA LEU A 108 -4.30 5.07 -14.37
C LEU A 108 -2.93 5.55 -14.81
N GLU A 109 -2.62 5.47 -16.11
CA GLU A 109 -1.35 5.95 -16.66
C GLU A 109 -1.08 7.42 -16.33
N GLN A 110 -2.16 8.21 -16.26
CA GLN A 110 -2.13 9.65 -15.96
C GLN A 110 -1.83 9.94 -14.49
N TYR A 111 -1.99 8.96 -13.61
CA TYR A 111 -1.95 9.18 -12.16
C TYR A 111 -0.81 8.42 -11.45
N TYR A 112 0.03 7.67 -12.18
CA TYR A 112 1.22 7.01 -11.59
C TYR A 112 2.12 7.97 -10.83
N GLU A 113 2.27 9.21 -11.32
CA GLU A 113 3.10 10.22 -10.67
C GLU A 113 2.66 10.54 -9.23
N LEU A 114 1.38 10.34 -8.90
CA LEU A 114 0.84 10.57 -7.54
C LEU A 114 1.32 9.51 -6.54
N LEU A 115 1.64 8.31 -7.01
CA LEU A 115 2.15 7.20 -6.20
C LEU A 115 3.67 7.32 -5.97
N GLY A 116 4.29 8.34 -6.59
CA GLY A 116 5.70 8.63 -6.47
C GLY A 116 6.58 7.63 -7.22
N PRO A 117 7.89 7.62 -6.91
CA PRO A 117 8.84 6.73 -7.56
C PRO A 117 8.70 5.26 -7.15
N LEU A 118 7.75 4.92 -6.26
CA LEU A 118 7.61 3.58 -5.67
C LEU A 118 8.91 3.12 -4.98
N ASP A 119 9.54 4.05 -4.26
CA ASP A 119 10.70 3.77 -3.42
C ASP A 119 10.37 2.72 -2.35
N THR A 120 11.37 1.91 -1.98
CA THR A 120 11.30 1.07 -0.78
C THR A 120 10.98 1.93 0.44
N PHE A 121 10.04 1.46 1.25
CA PHE A 121 9.70 2.03 2.55
C PHE A 121 10.46 1.30 3.65
N GLU A 122 10.98 2.07 4.61
CA GLU A 122 11.63 1.55 5.81
C GLU A 122 10.71 1.75 7.02
N LYS A 123 10.69 0.79 7.93
CA LYS A 123 9.90 0.85 9.17
C LYS A 123 10.46 1.95 10.08
N CYS A 124 9.57 2.78 10.64
CA CYS A 124 9.93 3.88 11.55
C CYS A 124 10.21 3.42 12.98
#